data_AF-A0A9P9TQ42-F1
#
_entry.id   AF-A0A9P9TQ42-F1
#
_cell.length_a   1.000
_cell.length_b   1.000
_cell.length_c   1.000
_cell.angle_alpha   90.00
_cell.angle_beta   90.00
_cell.angle_gamma   90.00
#
_symmetry.space_group_name_H-M   'P 1'
#
loop_
_entity.id
_entity.type
_entity.pdbx_description
1 polymer ?
#
loop_
_entity_poly.entity_id
_entity_poly.type
_entity_poly.pdbx_seq_one_letter_code
_entity_poly.pdbx_strand_id
1 'polypeptide(L)'
;MKSFIVLILAGLAICQNSPLPTNIGILLFPGFQPLDVIGPLDVFNALSIQRHIHTFFISSSSSPVPFGAYTIPWFTPTGNFSSKLEGSFVPSYAFDNAPSMDVLIVPGGIGTRAPSPILDETIRFLKDVYPKLAYLMTVCTGSGIAARAGVLDGRSATTNKLAWAQTIALGPKVKWVAEARWVKDGNIWSSSGVSAGIDVAVAFVTEVYSEAAAVKVTNMLEYERHSNASDDPFAKLYGLTNENNSTNQK
;
A
#
# COMPACT_ATOMS: atom_id res chain seq x y z
N MET A 1 39.15 5.19 40.94
CA MET A 1 39.10 4.37 39.69
C MET A 1 37.76 3.65 39.64
N LYS A 2 36.88 4.06 38.72
CA LYS A 2 35.77 3.29 38.14
C LYS A 2 35.15 4.17 37.04
N SER A 3 35.66 4.03 35.82
CA SER A 3 35.10 4.70 34.63
C SER A 3 33.90 3.90 34.15
N PHE A 4 32.73 4.55 34.09
CA PHE A 4 31.57 4.03 33.37
C PHE A 4 31.72 4.40 31.88
N ILE A 5 31.80 3.39 31.03
CA ILE A 5 31.71 3.55 29.58
C ILE A 5 30.22 3.62 29.23
N VAL A 6 29.77 4.78 28.75
CA VAL A 6 28.45 4.93 28.13
C VAL A 6 28.58 4.47 26.68
N LEU A 7 27.99 3.31 26.35
CA LEU A 7 27.79 2.90 24.96
C LEU A 7 26.63 3.72 24.39
N ILE A 8 26.93 4.72 23.58
CA ILE A 8 25.93 5.38 22.74
C ILE A 8 25.67 4.44 21.56
N LEU A 9 24.51 3.78 21.53
CA LEU A 9 24.02 3.14 20.31
C LEU A 9 23.76 4.25 19.28
N ALA A 10 24.60 4.30 18.25
CA ALA A 10 24.36 5.11 17.08
C ALA A 10 23.09 4.59 16.38
N GLY A 11 21.99 5.33 16.51
CA GLY A 11 20.85 5.17 15.61
C GLY A 11 21.32 5.43 14.18
N LEU A 12 20.91 4.56 13.25
CA LEU A 12 21.05 4.79 11.82
C LEU A 12 20.29 6.07 11.47
N ALA A 13 21.00 7.19 11.46
CA ALA A 13 20.55 8.40 10.80
C ALA A 13 20.48 8.07 9.30
N ILE A 14 19.26 8.02 8.77
CA ILE A 14 19.05 8.02 7.32
C ILE A 14 19.69 9.33 6.82
N CYS A 15 20.75 9.21 6.02
CA CYS A 15 21.36 10.35 5.36
C CYS A 15 20.30 11.12 4.58
N GLN A 16 20.07 12.38 4.94
CA GLN A 16 19.15 13.31 4.25
C GLN A 16 19.61 13.73 2.83
N ASN A 17 20.48 12.96 2.19
CA ASN A 17 21.09 13.25 0.89
C ASN A 17 20.73 12.26 -0.22
N SER A 18 19.75 11.38 -0.01
CA SER A 18 19.24 10.56 -1.12
C SER A 18 18.40 11.44 -2.05
N PRO A 19 18.53 11.32 -3.39
CA PRO A 19 17.69 12.07 -4.31
C PRO A 19 16.22 11.76 -4.05
N LEU A 20 15.37 12.76 -4.26
CA LEU A 20 13.92 12.57 -4.10
C LEU A 20 13.42 11.50 -5.07
N PRO A 21 12.46 10.65 -4.66
CA PRO A 21 11.88 9.65 -5.55
C PRO A 21 11.30 10.29 -6.82
N THR A 22 11.50 9.64 -7.96
CA THR A 22 10.99 10.10 -9.26
C THR A 22 10.29 9.00 -10.02
N ASN A 23 10.68 7.73 -9.84
CA ASN A 23 10.08 6.58 -10.50
C ASN A 23 9.10 5.88 -9.56
N ILE A 24 7.81 5.88 -9.92
CA ILE A 24 6.72 5.34 -9.11
C ILE A 24 6.02 4.24 -9.90
N GLY A 25 6.25 3.00 -9.50
CA GLY A 25 5.53 1.84 -10.02
C GLY A 25 4.22 1.63 -9.29
N ILE A 26 3.17 1.24 -10.02
CA ILE A 26 1.89 0.83 -9.44
C ILE A 26 1.56 -0.57 -9.93
N LEU A 27 1.36 -1.48 -8.97
CA LEU A 27 1.13 -2.88 -9.26
C LEU A 27 -0.33 -3.10 -9.69
N LEU A 28 -0.54 -3.86 -10.77
CA LEU A 28 -1.85 -4.31 -11.23
C LEU A 28 -1.95 -5.83 -11.16
N PHE A 29 -3.09 -6.35 -10.69
CA PHE A 29 -3.43 -7.77 -10.72
C PHE A 29 -4.95 -7.93 -10.96
N PRO A 30 -5.42 -9.01 -11.58
CA PRO A 30 -6.85 -9.20 -11.83
C PRO A 30 -7.70 -9.03 -10.56
N GLY A 31 -8.72 -8.17 -10.62
CA GLY A 31 -9.57 -7.83 -9.48
C GLY A 31 -8.99 -6.81 -8.50
N PHE A 32 -7.99 -6.02 -8.92
CA PHE A 32 -7.55 -4.85 -8.16
C PHE A 32 -8.68 -3.83 -7.98
N GLN A 33 -8.64 -3.04 -6.90
CA GLN A 33 -9.60 -1.95 -6.67
C GLN A 33 -9.15 -0.70 -7.44
N PRO A 34 -9.96 -0.15 -8.38
CA PRO A 34 -9.52 0.98 -9.21
C PRO A 34 -9.07 2.20 -8.41
N LEU A 35 -9.83 2.59 -7.38
CA LEU A 35 -9.52 3.80 -6.60
C LEU A 35 -8.28 3.64 -5.70
N ASP A 36 -7.88 2.41 -5.37
CA ASP A 36 -6.60 2.14 -4.69
C ASP A 36 -5.40 2.38 -5.64
N VAL A 37 -5.62 2.34 -6.95
CA VAL A 37 -4.63 2.63 -7.99
C VAL A 37 -4.69 4.11 -8.37
N ILE A 38 -5.84 4.58 -8.86
CA ILE A 38 -5.95 5.91 -9.45
C ILE A 38 -5.93 7.03 -8.41
N GLY A 39 -6.39 6.79 -7.18
CA GLY A 39 -6.39 7.79 -6.12
C GLY A 39 -4.98 8.25 -5.77
N PRO A 40 -4.08 7.35 -5.31
CA PRO A 40 -2.67 7.67 -5.11
C PRO A 40 -1.98 8.16 -6.38
N LEU A 41 -2.28 7.56 -7.54
CA LEU A 41 -1.70 7.99 -8.82
C LEU A 41 -1.99 9.46 -9.10
N ASP A 42 -3.22 9.94 -8.88
CA ASP A 42 -3.58 11.31 -9.23
C ASP A 42 -2.91 12.36 -8.32
N VAL A 43 -2.59 11.98 -7.07
CA VAL A 43 -1.73 12.77 -6.17
C VAL A 43 -0.32 12.93 -6.79
N PHE A 44 0.26 11.84 -7.32
CA PHE A 44 1.57 11.90 -7.97
C PHE A 44 1.52 12.56 -9.36
N ASN A 45 0.42 12.42 -10.08
CA ASN A 45 0.15 13.11 -11.33
C ASN A 45 0.12 14.63 -11.12
N ALA A 46 -0.60 15.12 -10.11
CA ALA A 46 -0.58 16.53 -9.73
C ALA A 46 0.80 17.00 -9.25
N LEU A 47 1.57 16.14 -8.56
CA LEU A 47 2.94 16.43 -8.18
C LEU A 47 3.86 16.57 -9.42
N SER A 48 3.60 15.81 -10.49
CA SER A 48 4.41 15.83 -11.73
C SER A 48 4.42 17.19 -12.43
N ILE A 49 3.41 18.04 -12.19
CA ILE A 49 3.34 19.41 -12.70
C ILE A 49 4.35 20.33 -11.98
N GLN A 50 4.85 19.92 -10.82
CA GLN A 50 5.80 20.68 -10.00
C GLN A 50 7.24 20.20 -10.15
N ARG A 51 7.45 18.94 -10.55
CA ARG A 51 8.75 18.28 -10.63
C ARG A 51 8.67 17.04 -11.50
N HIS A 52 9.82 16.57 -11.99
CA HIS A 52 9.85 15.35 -12.77
C HIS A 52 9.42 14.14 -11.94
N ILE A 53 8.25 13.58 -12.26
CA ILE A 53 7.74 12.31 -11.76
C ILE A 53 7.43 11.43 -12.96
N HIS A 54 7.81 10.17 -12.90
CA HIS A 54 7.51 9.14 -13.88
C HIS A 54 6.70 8.04 -13.19
N THR A 55 5.44 7.89 -13.60
CA THR A 55 4.53 6.86 -13.07
C THR A 55 4.30 5.79 -14.14
N PHE A 56 4.19 4.53 -13.73
CA PHE A 56 3.94 3.44 -14.66
C PHE A 56 3.22 2.26 -13.98
N PHE A 57 2.42 1.56 -14.78
CA PHE A 57 1.70 0.36 -14.35
C PHE A 57 2.54 -0.89 -14.60
N ILE A 58 2.56 -1.82 -13.64
CA ILE A 58 3.31 -3.07 -13.73
C ILE A 58 2.39 -4.25 -13.42
N SER A 59 2.43 -5.30 -14.23
CA SER A 59 1.68 -6.54 -13.97
C SER A 59 2.49 -7.77 -14.38
N SER A 60 1.93 -8.97 -14.24
CA SER A 60 2.60 -10.21 -14.64
C SER A 60 2.78 -10.36 -16.15
N SER A 61 1.97 -9.66 -16.95
CA SER A 61 2.08 -9.64 -18.41
C SER A 61 1.75 -8.25 -18.96
N SER A 62 1.96 -8.06 -20.27
CA SER A 62 1.55 -6.83 -20.99
C SER A 62 0.06 -6.81 -21.38
N SER A 63 -0.72 -7.83 -21.01
CA SER A 63 -2.14 -7.90 -21.33
C SER A 63 -2.97 -6.95 -20.47
N PRO A 64 -4.11 -6.42 -20.96
CA PRO A 64 -5.01 -5.63 -20.14
C PRO A 64 -5.44 -6.37 -18.86
N VAL A 65 -5.31 -5.70 -17.72
CA VAL A 65 -5.62 -6.28 -16.39
C VAL A 65 -7.03 -5.84 -15.97
N PRO A 66 -7.99 -6.77 -15.83
CA PRO A 66 -9.36 -6.43 -15.47
C PRO A 66 -9.50 -6.12 -13.97
N PHE A 67 -10.30 -5.11 -13.62
CA PHE A 67 -10.64 -4.80 -12.21
C PHE A 67 -12.01 -5.33 -11.78
N GLY A 68 -12.94 -5.57 -12.71
CA GLY A 68 -14.33 -5.97 -12.40
C GLY A 68 -14.66 -7.44 -12.65
N ALA A 69 -14.14 -8.06 -13.70
CA ALA A 69 -14.45 -9.45 -14.04
C ALA A 69 -13.51 -10.44 -13.30
N TYR A 70 -13.69 -10.60 -11.99
CA TYR A 70 -12.95 -11.60 -11.22
C TYR A 70 -13.89 -12.53 -10.48
N THR A 71 -13.92 -13.79 -10.91
CA THR A 71 -14.69 -14.86 -10.28
C THR A 71 -13.81 -15.51 -9.22
N ILE A 72 -14.15 -15.35 -7.94
CA ILE A 72 -13.50 -16.10 -6.86
C ILE A 72 -14.40 -17.28 -6.48
N PRO A 73 -14.00 -18.53 -6.78
CA PRO A 73 -14.68 -19.70 -6.26
C PRO A 73 -14.76 -19.64 -4.73
N TRP A 74 -15.93 -19.96 -4.16
CA TRP A 74 -16.14 -20.06 -2.70
C TRP A 74 -16.03 -18.74 -1.91
N PHE A 75 -16.17 -17.59 -2.58
CA PHE A 75 -16.14 -16.29 -1.89
C PHE A 75 -17.32 -16.07 -0.94
N THR A 76 -18.50 -16.61 -1.28
CA THR A 76 -19.66 -16.65 -0.38
C THR A 76 -20.07 -18.10 -0.10
N PRO A 77 -20.84 -18.34 0.97
CA PRO A 77 -21.48 -19.65 1.21
C PRO A 77 -22.38 -20.12 0.06
N THR A 78 -22.75 -19.23 -0.87
CA THR A 78 -23.72 -19.48 -1.96
C THR A 78 -23.15 -19.36 -3.37
N GLY A 79 -21.84 -19.11 -3.54
CA GLY A 79 -21.20 -19.14 -4.86
C GLY A 79 -20.08 -18.12 -5.07
N ASN A 80 -19.78 -17.89 -6.35
CA ASN A 80 -18.67 -17.04 -6.77
C ASN A 80 -19.06 -15.55 -6.67
N PHE A 81 -18.17 -14.70 -6.17
CA PHE A 81 -18.30 -13.26 -6.41
C PHE A 81 -17.98 -12.99 -7.87
N SER A 82 -18.90 -12.39 -8.62
CA SER A 82 -18.67 -11.91 -9.98
C SER A 82 -19.19 -10.49 -10.07
N SER A 83 -18.29 -9.52 -10.18
CA SER A 83 -18.69 -8.20 -10.65
C SER A 83 -18.87 -8.27 -12.18
N LYS A 84 -19.95 -7.64 -12.67
CA LYS A 84 -20.22 -7.50 -14.11
C LYS A 84 -19.62 -6.22 -14.68
N LEU A 85 -18.82 -5.50 -13.91
CA LEU A 85 -18.12 -4.32 -14.38
C LEU A 85 -17.07 -4.75 -15.40
N GLU A 86 -17.22 -4.26 -16.62
CA GLU A 86 -16.25 -4.41 -17.69
C GLU A 86 -15.30 -3.23 -17.63
N GLY A 87 -14.00 -3.51 -17.54
CA GLY A 87 -12.96 -2.49 -17.47
C GLY A 87 -11.61 -3.08 -17.12
N SER A 88 -10.57 -2.57 -17.77
CA SER A 88 -9.20 -3.04 -17.63
C SER A 88 -8.20 -1.92 -17.80
N PHE A 89 -7.05 -2.04 -17.15
CA PHE A 89 -5.92 -1.12 -17.34
C PHE A 89 -4.83 -1.83 -18.14
N VAL A 90 -4.22 -1.13 -19.09
CA VAL A 90 -3.09 -1.65 -19.85
C VAL A 90 -1.81 -1.37 -19.04
N PRO A 91 -1.06 -2.42 -18.63
CA PRO A 91 0.20 -2.22 -17.92
C PRO A 91 1.25 -1.61 -18.86
N SER A 92 2.10 -0.74 -18.32
CA SER A 92 3.25 -0.18 -19.03
C SER A 92 4.36 -1.20 -19.20
N TYR A 93 4.54 -2.06 -18.19
CA TYR A 93 5.59 -3.08 -18.13
C TYR A 93 5.05 -4.39 -17.53
N ALA A 94 5.62 -5.51 -17.96
CA ALA A 94 5.50 -6.78 -17.27
C ALA A 94 6.57 -6.89 -16.16
N PHE A 95 6.43 -7.85 -15.24
CA PHE A 95 7.36 -8.01 -14.12
C PHE A 95 8.83 -8.23 -14.56
N ASP A 96 9.03 -8.91 -15.69
CA ASP A 96 10.36 -9.26 -16.22
C ASP A 96 11.09 -8.09 -16.92
N ASN A 97 10.35 -7.05 -17.32
CA ASN A 97 10.89 -5.87 -18.00
C ASN A 97 10.57 -4.55 -17.28
N ALA A 98 10.09 -4.63 -16.04
CA ALA A 98 9.84 -3.47 -15.20
C ALA A 98 11.14 -2.67 -14.96
N PRO A 99 11.14 -1.34 -15.20
CA PRO A 99 12.30 -0.52 -14.90
C PRO A 99 12.53 -0.41 -13.39
N SER A 100 13.71 0.07 -12.98
CA SER A 100 13.96 0.42 -11.59
C SER A 100 12.96 1.46 -11.09
N MET A 101 12.48 1.31 -9.87
CA MET A 101 11.54 2.25 -9.25
C MET A 101 11.95 2.60 -7.83
N ASP A 102 11.65 3.83 -7.44
CA ASP A 102 11.93 4.33 -6.10
C ASP A 102 10.78 3.99 -5.14
N VAL A 103 9.55 4.08 -5.66
CA VAL A 103 8.31 3.81 -4.91
C VAL A 103 7.51 2.72 -5.64
N LEU A 104 7.01 1.74 -4.89
CA LEU A 104 6.00 0.81 -5.37
C LEU A 104 4.69 1.01 -4.61
N ILE A 105 3.58 1.15 -5.32
CA ILE A 105 2.23 1.17 -4.76
C ILE A 105 1.56 -0.17 -5.02
N VAL A 106 1.11 -0.83 -3.95
CA VAL A 106 0.40 -2.11 -3.99
C VAL A 106 -1.07 -1.87 -3.61
N PRO A 107 -2.00 -1.89 -4.57
CA PRO A 107 -3.41 -1.69 -4.30
C PRO A 107 -4.03 -2.92 -3.63
N GLY A 108 -5.23 -2.76 -3.07
CA GLY A 108 -6.07 -3.86 -2.66
C GLY A 108 -7.03 -4.29 -3.75
N GLY A 109 -8.16 -4.82 -3.33
CA GLY A 109 -9.22 -5.32 -4.20
C GLY A 109 -9.52 -6.79 -3.96
N ILE A 110 -10.61 -7.24 -4.58
CA ILE A 110 -11.09 -8.61 -4.43
C ILE A 110 -10.04 -9.64 -4.85
N GLY A 111 -9.25 -9.29 -5.87
CA GLY A 111 -8.19 -10.11 -6.44
C GLY A 111 -7.15 -10.58 -5.44
N THR A 112 -6.93 -9.82 -4.34
CA THR A 112 -6.00 -10.17 -3.25
C THR A 112 -6.29 -11.52 -2.58
N ARG A 113 -7.50 -12.05 -2.77
CA ARG A 113 -7.99 -13.32 -2.21
C ARG A 113 -7.81 -14.50 -3.17
N ALA A 114 -7.25 -14.27 -4.36
CA ALA A 114 -7.02 -15.35 -5.31
C ALA A 114 -6.11 -16.43 -4.71
N PRO A 115 -6.44 -17.72 -4.91
CA PRO A 115 -5.58 -18.81 -4.46
C PRO A 115 -4.28 -18.88 -5.28
N SER A 116 -3.30 -19.61 -4.76
CA SER A 116 -2.17 -20.08 -5.57
C SER A 116 -2.69 -20.89 -6.77
N PRO A 117 -2.09 -20.73 -7.98
CA PRO A 117 -0.90 -19.93 -8.27
C PRO A 117 -1.19 -18.48 -8.71
N ILE A 118 -2.44 -18.01 -8.71
CA ILE A 118 -2.85 -16.79 -9.42
C ILE A 118 -2.14 -15.52 -8.92
N LEU A 119 -1.90 -15.41 -7.61
CA LEU A 119 -1.20 -14.28 -7.01
C LEU A 119 0.29 -14.52 -6.75
N ASP A 120 0.78 -15.73 -7.00
CA ASP A 120 2.12 -16.13 -6.54
C ASP A 120 3.22 -15.34 -7.25
N GLU A 121 3.03 -15.01 -8.53
CA GLU A 121 3.94 -14.16 -9.30
C GLU A 121 3.99 -12.74 -8.74
N THR A 122 2.84 -12.15 -8.42
CA THR A 122 2.74 -10.82 -7.80
C THR A 122 3.44 -10.77 -6.45
N ILE A 123 3.26 -11.79 -5.61
CA ILE A 123 3.88 -11.88 -4.28
C ILE A 123 5.39 -12.05 -4.40
N ARG A 124 5.85 -12.90 -5.33
CA ARG A 124 7.27 -13.12 -5.60
C ARG A 124 7.92 -11.85 -6.13
N PHE A 125 7.30 -11.18 -7.11
CA PHE A 125 7.79 -9.91 -7.64
C PHE A 125 7.95 -8.86 -6.54
N LEU A 126 6.94 -8.70 -5.66
CA LEU A 126 7.03 -7.76 -4.54
C LEU A 126 8.19 -8.11 -3.59
N LYS A 127 8.35 -9.39 -3.24
CA LYS A 127 9.45 -9.86 -2.39
C LYS A 127 10.81 -9.54 -3.01
N ASP A 128 10.96 -9.72 -4.32
CA ASP A 128 12.24 -9.57 -5.01
C ASP A 128 12.60 -8.09 -5.28
N VAL A 129 11.60 -7.23 -5.49
CA VAL A 129 11.83 -5.80 -5.75
C VAL A 129 11.95 -4.97 -4.48
N TYR A 130 11.27 -5.33 -3.39
CA TYR A 130 11.24 -4.55 -2.15
C TYR A 130 12.63 -4.13 -1.62
N PRO A 131 13.66 -5.00 -1.58
CA PRO A 131 14.98 -4.62 -1.07
C PRO A 131 15.66 -3.48 -1.86
N LYS A 132 15.17 -3.16 -3.07
CA LYS A 132 15.69 -2.12 -3.96
C LYS A 132 14.86 -0.83 -3.91
N LEU A 133 13.69 -0.87 -3.28
CA LEU A 133 12.78 0.28 -3.21
C LEU A 133 13.26 1.27 -2.15
N ALA A 134 13.16 2.57 -2.46
CA ALA A 134 13.24 3.60 -1.44
C ALA A 134 12.01 3.53 -0.53
N TYR A 135 10.81 3.32 -1.09
CA TYR A 135 9.56 3.24 -0.34
C TYR A 135 8.57 2.20 -0.88
N LEU A 136 7.79 1.61 0.02
CA LEU A 136 6.64 0.78 -0.31
C LEU A 136 5.37 1.43 0.23
N MET A 137 4.35 1.55 -0.61
CA MET A 137 3.03 1.99 -0.21
C MET A 137 2.01 0.88 -0.47
N THR A 138 1.15 0.58 0.50
CA THR A 138 0.04 -0.36 0.31
C THR A 138 -1.27 0.31 0.63
N VAL A 139 -2.29 0.09 -0.19
CA VAL A 139 -3.66 0.55 0.07
C VAL A 139 -4.53 -0.68 0.29
N CYS A 140 -5.47 -0.60 1.24
CA CYS A 140 -6.50 -1.62 1.43
C CYS A 140 -5.88 -3.01 1.66
N THR A 141 -6.41 -4.03 1.00
CA THR A 141 -5.90 -5.41 1.10
C THR A 141 -4.54 -5.62 0.42
N GLY A 142 -3.93 -4.60 -0.21
CA GLY A 142 -2.57 -4.67 -0.74
C GLY A 142 -1.53 -4.95 0.35
N SER A 143 -1.82 -4.53 1.58
CA SER A 143 -1.06 -4.89 2.78
C SER A 143 -1.02 -6.41 3.01
N GLY A 144 -2.06 -7.15 2.60
CA GLY A 144 -2.08 -8.62 2.65
C GLY A 144 -1.13 -9.26 1.64
N ILE A 145 -0.95 -8.67 0.46
CA ILE A 145 0.07 -9.11 -0.51
C ILE A 145 1.46 -8.87 0.08
N ALA A 146 1.71 -7.70 0.66
CA ALA A 146 2.98 -7.37 1.31
C ALA A 146 3.29 -8.26 2.52
N ALA A 147 2.27 -8.61 3.31
CA ALA A 147 2.39 -9.57 4.40
C ALA A 147 2.78 -10.96 3.89
N ARG A 148 2.10 -11.47 2.86
CA ARG A 148 2.42 -12.78 2.24
C ARG A 148 3.82 -12.81 1.60
N ALA A 149 4.32 -11.67 1.13
CA ALA A 149 5.69 -11.53 0.64
C ALA A 149 6.75 -11.54 1.76
N GLY A 150 6.33 -11.47 3.04
CA GLY A 150 7.20 -11.37 4.21
C GLY A 150 7.77 -9.97 4.45
N VAL A 151 7.35 -8.98 3.64
CA VAL A 151 7.88 -7.60 3.69
C VAL A 151 7.44 -6.86 4.95
N LEU A 152 6.29 -7.25 5.52
CA LEU A 152 5.73 -6.63 6.73
C LEU A 152 6.11 -7.37 8.03
N ASP A 153 6.87 -8.47 7.98
CA ASP A 153 7.22 -9.26 9.17
C ASP A 153 7.91 -8.38 10.24
N GLY A 154 7.31 -8.30 11.44
CA GLY A 154 7.81 -7.51 12.57
C GLY A 154 7.56 -6.00 12.50
N ARG A 155 6.96 -5.51 11.41
CA ARG A 155 6.64 -4.09 11.15
C ARG A 155 5.22 -3.75 11.54
N SER A 156 4.98 -2.50 11.87
CA SER A 156 3.64 -1.96 12.08
C SER A 156 2.97 -1.66 10.74
N ALA A 157 1.72 -2.09 10.57
CA ALA A 157 0.93 -1.84 9.37
C ALA A 157 -0.57 -1.77 9.66
N THR A 158 -1.35 -1.30 8.69
CA THR A 158 -2.81 -1.33 8.72
C THR A 158 -3.38 -1.81 7.38
N THR A 159 -4.67 -2.04 7.35
CA THR A 159 -5.46 -2.47 6.19
C THR A 159 -6.87 -1.90 6.30
N ASN A 160 -7.69 -2.05 5.25
CA ASN A 160 -9.07 -1.60 5.29
C ASN A 160 -9.87 -2.34 6.36
N LYS A 161 -10.84 -1.63 6.94
CA LYS A 161 -11.56 -2.08 8.13
C LYS A 161 -12.55 -3.21 7.83
N LEU A 162 -13.13 -3.22 6.62
CA LEU A 162 -14.06 -4.25 6.18
C LEU A 162 -13.39 -5.63 6.05
N ALA A 163 -12.18 -5.68 5.50
CA ALA A 163 -11.43 -6.92 5.28
C ALA A 163 -10.40 -7.19 6.39
N TRP A 164 -10.50 -6.51 7.53
CA TRP A 164 -9.52 -6.55 8.62
C TRP A 164 -9.15 -7.97 9.02
N ALA A 165 -10.13 -8.74 9.53
CA ALA A 165 -9.92 -10.09 10.04
C ALA A 165 -9.28 -11.03 9.00
N GLN A 166 -9.69 -10.93 7.73
CA GLN A 166 -9.17 -11.77 6.65
C GLN A 166 -7.74 -11.40 6.26
N THR A 167 -7.42 -10.10 6.29
CA THR A 167 -6.10 -9.62 5.87
C THR A 167 -5.06 -9.86 6.97
N ILE A 168 -5.39 -9.61 8.23
CA ILE A 168 -4.43 -9.79 9.33
C ILE A 168 -4.01 -11.26 9.51
N ALA A 169 -4.90 -12.20 9.18
CA ALA A 169 -4.60 -13.64 9.22
C ALA A 169 -3.50 -14.05 8.22
N LEU A 170 -3.28 -13.26 7.16
CA LEU A 170 -2.22 -13.49 6.17
C LEU A 170 -0.83 -13.05 6.66
N GLY A 171 -0.77 -12.28 7.75
CA GLY A 171 0.45 -11.72 8.31
C GLY A 171 0.49 -11.78 9.83
N PRO A 172 0.59 -12.97 10.44
CA PRO A 172 0.55 -13.12 11.91
C PRO A 172 1.76 -12.47 12.62
N LYS A 173 2.86 -12.22 11.90
CA LYS A 173 4.05 -11.54 12.42
C LYS A 173 4.01 -10.02 12.26
N VAL A 174 2.97 -9.48 11.61
CA VAL A 174 2.79 -8.04 11.41
C VAL A 174 2.13 -7.44 12.66
N LYS A 175 2.60 -6.26 13.08
CA LYS A 175 2.03 -5.51 14.21
C LYS A 175 0.86 -4.66 13.71
N TRP A 176 -0.31 -5.26 13.56
CA TRP A 176 -1.48 -4.60 12.97
C TRP A 176 -2.09 -3.51 13.87
N VAL A 177 -2.28 -2.31 13.31
CA VAL A 177 -2.89 -1.14 13.98
C VAL A 177 -4.31 -0.94 13.46
N ALA A 178 -5.32 -1.35 14.25
CA ALA A 178 -6.73 -1.41 13.85
C ALA A 178 -7.30 -0.04 13.50
N GLU A 179 -7.03 0.94 14.36
CA GLU A 179 -7.71 2.24 14.32
C GLU A 179 -7.04 3.21 13.33
N ALA A 180 -5.82 2.92 12.90
CA ALA A 180 -5.05 3.79 12.03
C ALA A 180 -5.67 3.91 10.63
N ARG A 181 -5.85 5.13 10.15
CA ARG A 181 -6.16 5.43 8.75
C ARG A 181 -4.99 5.05 7.85
N TRP A 182 -3.77 5.38 8.27
CA TRP A 182 -2.53 4.83 7.72
C TRP A 182 -1.47 4.65 8.80
N VAL A 183 -0.50 3.80 8.52
CA VAL A 183 0.68 3.55 9.35
C VAL A 183 1.90 3.74 8.49
N LYS A 184 2.84 4.52 9.01
CA LYS A 184 4.21 4.60 8.51
C LYS A 184 5.14 3.87 9.48
N ASP A 185 5.89 2.89 8.98
CA ASP A 185 6.97 2.23 9.70
C ASP A 185 8.22 2.21 8.81
N GLY A 186 9.22 3.03 9.13
CA GLY A 186 10.40 3.24 8.29
C GLY A 186 10.02 3.68 6.89
N ASN A 187 10.35 2.87 5.88
CA ASN A 187 10.05 3.13 4.48
C ASN A 187 8.74 2.51 3.97
N ILE A 188 7.93 1.91 4.85
CA ILE A 188 6.66 1.27 4.51
C ILE A 188 5.51 2.16 4.96
N TRP A 189 4.60 2.46 4.04
CA TRP A 189 3.39 3.25 4.26
C TRP A 189 2.17 2.40 3.90
N SER A 190 1.48 1.86 4.91
CA SER A 190 0.24 1.10 4.70
C SER A 190 -0.98 1.93 5.04
N SER A 191 -2.04 1.89 4.24
CA SER A 191 -3.29 2.60 4.50
C SER A 191 -4.52 1.70 4.42
N SER A 192 -5.61 2.25 4.94
CA SER A 192 -6.89 1.56 5.07
C SER A 192 -7.69 1.55 3.76
N GLY A 193 -8.91 2.07 3.73
CA GLY A 193 -9.73 2.08 2.52
C GLY A 193 -9.27 3.11 1.47
N VAL A 194 -10.00 3.19 0.36
CA VAL A 194 -9.71 4.04 -0.80
C VAL A 194 -9.36 5.50 -0.45
N SER A 195 -10.13 6.14 0.43
CA SER A 195 -9.88 7.54 0.83
C SER A 195 -8.59 7.67 1.65
N ALA A 196 -8.33 6.70 2.53
CA ALA A 196 -7.06 6.62 3.26
C ALA A 196 -5.87 6.36 2.31
N GLY A 197 -6.10 5.70 1.17
CA GLY A 197 -5.15 5.56 0.07
C GLY A 197 -4.72 6.89 -0.52
N ILE A 198 -5.67 7.80 -0.77
CA ILE A 198 -5.37 9.15 -1.26
C ILE A 198 -4.64 9.95 -0.17
N ASP A 199 -5.15 9.92 1.06
CA ASP A 199 -4.53 10.66 2.17
C ASP A 199 -3.10 10.21 2.47
N VAL A 200 -2.81 8.90 2.43
CA VAL A 200 -1.44 8.41 2.66
C VAL A 200 -0.50 8.86 1.55
N ALA A 201 -0.97 8.97 0.30
CA ALA A 201 -0.18 9.54 -0.79
C ALA A 201 0.09 11.02 -0.55
N VAL A 202 -0.89 11.79 -0.08
CA VAL A 202 -0.70 13.21 0.27
C VAL A 202 0.24 13.37 1.47
N ALA A 203 0.11 12.52 2.49
CA ALA A 203 1.01 12.50 3.65
C ALA A 203 2.45 12.14 3.23
N PHE A 204 2.61 11.20 2.29
CA PHE A 204 3.90 10.87 1.69
C PHE A 204 4.50 12.08 0.95
N VAL A 205 3.71 12.78 0.13
CA VAL A 205 4.17 14.00 -0.57
C VAL A 205 4.61 15.07 0.43
N THR A 206 3.84 15.24 1.51
CA THR A 206 4.12 16.19 2.59
C THR A 206 5.48 15.93 3.24
N GLU A 207 5.75 14.67 3.59
CA GLU A 207 6.96 14.32 4.33
C GLU A 207 8.19 14.20 3.44
N VAL A 208 8.06 13.57 2.27
CA VAL A 208 9.20 13.25 1.41
C VAL A 208 9.60 14.43 0.52
N TYR A 209 8.64 15.26 0.08
CA TYR A 209 8.92 16.36 -0.85
C TYR A 209 8.80 17.72 -0.18
N SER A 210 7.62 18.05 0.35
CA SER A 210 7.36 19.18 1.27
C SER A 210 5.86 19.41 1.45
N GLU A 211 5.49 20.03 2.57
CA GLU A 211 4.14 20.54 2.82
C GLU A 211 3.66 21.51 1.72
N ALA A 212 4.53 22.39 1.22
CA ALA A 212 4.17 23.32 0.14
C ALA A 212 3.78 22.58 -1.16
N ALA A 213 4.51 21.50 -1.49
CA ALA A 213 4.16 20.66 -2.64
C ALA A 213 2.81 19.96 -2.43
N ALA A 214 2.57 19.42 -1.23
CA ALA A 214 1.32 18.75 -0.87
C ALA A 214 0.12 19.69 -0.92
N VAL A 215 0.23 20.92 -0.39
CA VAL A 215 -0.83 21.94 -0.47
C VAL A 215 -1.14 22.29 -1.93
N LYS A 216 -0.12 22.45 -2.78
CA LYS A 216 -0.35 22.70 -4.20
C LYS A 216 -1.04 21.52 -4.88
N VAL A 217 -0.66 20.27 -4.55
CA VAL A 217 -1.34 19.06 -5.04
C VAL A 217 -2.81 19.06 -4.63
N THR A 218 -3.12 19.22 -3.34
CA THR A 218 -4.50 19.17 -2.85
C THR A 218 -5.36 20.29 -3.43
N ASN A 219 -4.80 21.50 -3.57
CA ASN A 219 -5.52 22.62 -4.18
C ASN A 219 -5.81 22.38 -5.67
N MET A 220 -4.89 21.76 -6.40
CA MET A 220 -5.09 21.41 -7.82
C MET A 220 -6.14 20.32 -8.01
N LEU A 221 -6.24 19.38 -7.07
CA LEU A 221 -7.21 18.29 -7.09
C LEU A 221 -8.55 18.66 -6.44
N GLU A 222 -8.66 19.85 -5.86
CA GLU A 222 -9.79 20.25 -4.99
C GLU A 222 -10.08 19.20 -3.91
N TYR A 223 -9.03 18.55 -3.40
CA TYR A 223 -9.12 17.43 -2.49
C TYR A 223 -8.91 17.85 -1.04
N GLU A 224 -9.93 17.67 -0.20
CA GLU A 224 -9.83 17.86 1.24
C GLU A 224 -9.16 16.65 1.88
N ARG A 225 -7.87 16.79 2.22
CA ARG A 225 -7.08 15.72 2.85
C ARG A 225 -7.37 15.59 4.35
N HIS A 226 -7.41 14.35 4.84
CA HIS A 226 -7.31 14.07 6.28
C HIS A 226 -5.84 13.97 6.70
N SER A 227 -5.44 14.74 7.70
CA SER A 227 -4.05 14.79 8.20
C SER A 227 -3.77 13.92 9.43
N ASN A 228 -4.81 13.38 10.09
CA ASN A 228 -4.64 12.52 11.25
C ASN A 228 -4.53 11.04 10.86
N ALA A 229 -3.34 10.47 11.01
CA ALA A 229 -3.04 9.08 10.68
C ALA A 229 -3.79 8.06 11.55
N SER A 230 -4.14 8.45 12.78
CA SER A 230 -4.69 7.54 13.79
C SER A 230 -6.22 7.51 13.82
N ASP A 231 -6.88 8.35 13.02
CA ASP A 231 -8.33 8.50 13.02
C ASP A 231 -8.94 7.92 11.74
N ASP A 232 -9.30 6.64 11.80
CA ASP A 232 -10.16 6.02 10.80
C ASP A 232 -11.59 5.86 11.36
N PRO A 233 -12.57 6.67 10.91
CA PRO A 233 -13.95 6.60 11.41
C PRO A 233 -14.61 5.24 11.13
N PHE A 234 -14.10 4.48 10.16
CA PHE A 234 -14.61 3.15 9.85
C PHE A 234 -14.13 2.09 10.86
N ALA A 235 -13.07 2.33 11.64
CA ALA A 235 -12.65 1.40 12.68
C ALA A 235 -13.77 1.20 13.71
N LYS A 236 -14.42 2.30 14.12
CA LYS A 236 -15.60 2.28 15.01
C LYS A 236 -16.78 1.53 14.39
N LEU A 237 -17.04 1.73 13.09
CA LEU A 237 -18.13 1.04 12.38
C LEU A 237 -18.00 -0.48 12.44
N TYR A 238 -16.76 -1.00 12.36
CA TYR A 238 -16.47 -2.44 12.43
C TYR A 238 -16.07 -2.93 13.82
N GLY A 239 -16.20 -2.09 14.86
CA GLY A 239 -15.88 -2.46 16.24
C GLY A 239 -14.40 -2.78 16.48
N LEU A 240 -13.50 -2.21 15.67
CA LEU A 240 -12.06 -2.46 15.73
C LEU A 240 -11.40 -1.52 16.73
N THR A 241 -10.62 -2.08 17.66
CA THR A 241 -9.78 -1.32 18.60
C THR A 241 -8.39 -1.95 18.65
N ASN A 242 -7.36 -1.15 18.97
CA ASN A 242 -6.01 -1.69 19.12
C ASN A 242 -5.88 -2.69 20.28
N GLU A 243 -6.76 -2.62 21.29
CA GLU A 243 -6.79 -3.52 22.45
C GLU A 243 -7.32 -4.92 22.10
N ASN A 244 -8.35 -5.00 21.24
CA ASN A 244 -8.99 -6.26 20.82
C ASN A 244 -8.23 -6.99 19.70
N ASN A 245 -7.16 -6.41 19.16
CA ASN A 245 -6.34 -7.03 18.12
C ASN A 245 -5.45 -8.18 18.62
N SER A 246 -5.33 -8.35 19.93
CA SER A 246 -4.47 -9.37 20.55
C SER A 246 -5.18 -10.71 20.82
N THR A 247 -6.52 -10.76 20.76
CA THR A 247 -7.31 -11.87 21.30
C THR A 247 -7.73 -12.95 20.29
N ASN A 248 -7.47 -12.78 18.99
CA ASN A 248 -7.73 -13.80 17.96
C ASN A 248 -6.47 -14.59 17.54
N GLN A 249 -5.39 -14.55 18.35
CA GLN A 249 -4.18 -15.37 18.16
C GLN A 249 -4.14 -16.64 19.04
N LYS A 250 -5.29 -17.25 19.34
CA LYS A 250 -5.34 -18.56 20.02
C LYS A 250 -5.71 -19.67 19.06
#